data_AF-A0A7H9HWF0-F1
#
_entry.id   AF-A0A7H9HWF0-F1
#
_cell.length_a   1.000
_cell.length_b   1.000
_cell.length_c   1.000
_cell.angle_alpha   90.00
_cell.angle_beta   90.00
_cell.angle_gamma   90.00
#
_symmetry.space_group_name_H-M   'P 1'
#
loop_
_entity.id
_entity.type
_entity.pdbx_description
1 polymer ?
#
loop_
_entity_poly.entity_id
_entity_poly.type
_entity_poly.pdbx_seq_one_letter_code
_entity_poly.pdbx_strand_id
1 'polypeptide(L)'
;MNQQTRYINVDGYLLQAVDGETSYKIVSFKNARSRMSMKEREQFEKDELVDIDGYLSQESDLFDCTSKRLFEMIPTQQRLFWEQLEPRATKVVTTRTPAECKRSSTNEDVIQITYKANRKKFLRYTTARLDQFRFQMPDDNTRAFWKALAELERGKPLESCTFKAIR
;
A
#
# COMPACT_ATOMS: atom_id res chain seq x y z
N MET A 1 -25.76 9.98 -27.87
CA MET A 1 -24.68 8.96 -27.88
C MET A 1 -23.83 9.18 -26.64
N ASN A 2 -24.00 8.35 -25.60
CA ASN A 2 -23.23 8.48 -24.37
C ASN A 2 -21.78 8.09 -24.68
N GLN A 3 -20.86 9.05 -24.64
CA GLN A 3 -19.42 8.76 -24.67
C GLN A 3 -19.08 8.10 -23.33
N GLN A 4 -19.10 6.78 -23.31
CA GLN A 4 -18.71 5.99 -22.14
C GLN A 4 -17.24 6.26 -21.82
N THR A 5 -16.98 6.73 -20.60
CA THR A 5 -15.69 7.28 -20.21
C THR A 5 -14.72 6.15 -19.93
N ARG A 6 -13.77 5.95 -20.85
CA ARG A 6 -12.74 4.87 -20.79
C ARG A 6 -11.86 4.95 -19.54
N TYR A 7 -11.74 6.14 -18.96
CA TYR A 7 -10.93 6.42 -17.79
C TYR A 7 -11.76 7.13 -16.73
N ILE A 8 -11.53 6.78 -15.47
CA ILE A 8 -12.17 7.42 -14.32
C ILE A 8 -11.12 7.66 -13.23
N ASN A 9 -11.30 8.74 -12.47
CA ASN A 9 -10.52 8.98 -11.26
C ASN A 9 -11.33 8.51 -10.04
N VAL A 10 -10.72 7.66 -9.21
CA VAL A 10 -11.29 7.17 -7.95
C VAL A 10 -10.28 7.44 -6.85
N ASP A 11 -10.60 8.39 -5.97
CA ASP A 11 -9.79 8.77 -4.80
C ASP A 11 -8.31 9.02 -5.13
N GLY A 12 -8.04 9.67 -6.29
CA GLY A 12 -6.69 9.99 -6.77
C GLY A 12 -6.06 8.89 -7.62
N TYR A 13 -6.66 7.71 -7.74
CA TYR A 13 -6.19 6.66 -8.64
C TYR A 13 -6.89 6.73 -9.99
N LEU A 14 -6.09 6.78 -11.05
CA LEU A 14 -6.60 6.70 -12.40
C LEU A 14 -6.87 5.24 -12.80
N LEU A 15 -8.13 4.96 -13.12
CA LEU A 15 -8.59 3.65 -13.56
C LEU A 15 -8.87 3.65 -15.07
N GLN A 16 -8.58 2.52 -15.70
CA GLN A 16 -8.93 2.23 -17.08
C GLN A 16 -9.88 1.02 -17.11
N ALA A 17 -10.99 1.15 -17.85
CA ALA A 17 -11.89 0.03 -18.11
C ALA A 17 -11.21 -1.09 -18.91
N VAL A 18 -11.49 -2.34 -18.54
CA VAL A 18 -11.00 -3.58 -19.17
C VAL A 18 -12.23 -4.43 -19.55
N ASP A 19 -12.17 -5.11 -20.69
CA ASP A 19 -13.19 -6.04 -21.20
C ASP A 19 -14.63 -5.51 -21.18
N GLY A 20 -14.91 -4.53 -22.05
CA GLY A 20 -16.28 -4.03 -22.23
C GLY A 20 -16.90 -3.41 -20.96
N GLU A 21 -16.06 -2.87 -20.06
CA GLU A 21 -16.41 -2.02 -18.91
C GLU A 21 -16.86 -2.72 -17.62
N THR A 22 -16.79 -4.04 -17.56
CA THR A 22 -17.15 -4.78 -16.33
C THR A 22 -16.06 -4.80 -15.27
N SER A 23 -14.82 -4.43 -15.63
CA SER A 23 -13.71 -4.38 -14.69
C SER A 23 -12.79 -3.20 -14.96
N TYR A 24 -12.05 -2.80 -13.93
CA TYR A 24 -11.10 -1.70 -13.99
C TYR A 24 -9.70 -2.17 -13.61
N LYS A 25 -8.68 -1.47 -14.13
CA LYS A 25 -7.30 -1.59 -13.67
C LYS A 25 -6.71 -0.22 -13.40
N ILE A 26 -5.80 -0.14 -12.44
CA ILE A 26 -5.03 1.08 -12.18
C ILE A 26 -4.01 1.28 -13.32
N VAL A 27 -3.92 2.52 -13.82
CA VAL A 27 -2.95 2.91 -14.84
C VAL A 27 -2.25 4.21 -14.48
N SER A 28 -1.00 4.35 -14.91
CA SER A 28 -0.27 5.60 -14.74
C SER A 28 -0.80 6.63 -15.74
N PHE A 29 -1.03 7.85 -15.25
CA PHE A 29 -1.45 8.96 -16.10
C PHE A 29 -0.44 9.21 -17.22
N LYS A 30 0.87 9.18 -16.91
CA LYS A 30 1.96 9.36 -17.90
C LYS A 30 1.86 8.35 -19.04
N ASN A 31 1.52 7.09 -18.72
CA ASN A 31 1.38 6.02 -19.72
C ASN A 31 0.04 6.08 -20.48
N ALA A 32 -1.03 6.53 -19.84
CA ALA A 32 -2.37 6.59 -20.44
C ALA A 32 -2.61 7.88 -21.25
N ARG A 33 -1.88 8.96 -20.95
CA ARG A 33 -2.05 10.32 -21.51
C ARG A 33 -2.16 10.33 -23.03
N SER A 34 -1.29 9.61 -23.74
CA SER A 34 -1.29 9.59 -25.21
C SER A 34 -2.58 9.03 -25.84
N ARG A 35 -3.35 8.25 -25.07
CA ARG A 35 -4.60 7.60 -25.51
C ARG A 35 -5.85 8.33 -25.04
N MET A 36 -5.70 9.42 -24.30
CA MET A 36 -6.79 10.28 -23.82
C MET A 36 -7.06 11.40 -24.82
N SER A 37 -8.31 11.88 -24.86
CA SER A 37 -8.70 13.12 -25.51
C SER A 37 -8.10 14.35 -24.80
N MET A 38 -8.09 15.49 -25.48
CA MET A 38 -7.58 16.75 -24.90
C MET A 38 -8.34 17.14 -23.62
N LYS A 39 -9.67 17.04 -23.63
CA LYS A 39 -10.51 17.34 -22.46
C LYS A 39 -10.22 16.43 -21.26
N GLU A 40 -10.06 15.13 -21.50
CA GLU A 40 -9.69 14.18 -20.44
C GLU A 40 -8.32 14.52 -19.84
N ARG A 41 -7.33 14.87 -20.69
CA ARG A 41 -6.00 15.26 -20.21
C ARG A 41 -6.07 16.51 -19.33
N GLU A 42 -6.75 17.55 -19.78
CA GLU A 42 -6.90 18.79 -19.02
C GLU A 42 -7.63 18.58 -17.69
N GLN A 43 -8.60 17.66 -17.65
CA GLN A 43 -9.27 17.28 -16.42
C GLN A 43 -8.30 16.58 -15.46
N PHE A 44 -7.65 15.51 -15.91
CA PHE A 44 -6.77 14.70 -15.06
C PHE A 44 -5.44 15.38 -14.71
N GLU A 45 -5.01 16.41 -15.44
CA GLU A 45 -3.89 17.27 -15.05
C GLU A 45 -4.22 18.18 -13.86
N LYS A 46 -5.50 18.52 -13.69
CA LYS A 46 -5.99 19.29 -12.53
C LYS A 46 -6.29 18.40 -11.34
N ASP A 47 -6.56 17.13 -11.57
CA ASP A 47 -6.76 16.15 -10.52
C ASP A 47 -5.41 15.82 -9.85
N GLU A 48 -5.34 15.84 -8.52
CA GLU A 48 -4.16 15.44 -7.75
C GLU A 48 -4.01 13.91 -7.75
N LEU A 49 -3.60 13.36 -8.89
CA LEU A 49 -3.45 11.92 -9.06
C LEU A 49 -2.25 11.37 -8.30
N VAL A 50 -2.43 10.18 -7.72
CA VAL A 50 -1.37 9.41 -7.06
C VAL A 50 -0.29 9.02 -8.07
N ASP A 51 0.97 9.33 -7.77
CA ASP A 51 2.11 8.93 -8.61
C ASP A 51 2.47 7.46 -8.40
N ILE A 52 1.69 6.58 -9.02
CA ILE A 52 1.93 5.13 -8.95
C ILE A 52 3.25 4.70 -9.61
N ASP A 53 3.84 5.51 -10.50
CA ASP A 53 5.14 5.19 -11.08
C ASP A 53 6.25 5.33 -10.02
N GLY A 54 6.05 6.19 -9.01
CA GLY A 54 6.94 6.31 -7.85
C GLY A 54 7.03 5.04 -7.00
N TYR A 55 6.02 4.16 -7.04
CA TYR A 55 6.10 2.85 -6.38
C TYR A 55 7.15 1.93 -7.02
N LEU A 56 7.48 2.11 -8.31
CA LEU A 56 8.49 1.28 -8.99
C LEU A 56 9.92 1.59 -8.56
N SER A 57 10.18 2.80 -8.09
CA SER A 57 11.47 3.19 -7.51
C SER A 57 11.65 2.72 -6.07
N GLN A 58 10.55 2.34 -5.40
CA GLN A 58 10.61 1.82 -4.04
C GLN A 58 10.87 0.31 -4.03
N GLU A 59 11.60 -0.11 -3.01
CA GLU A 59 11.93 -1.51 -2.82
C GLU A 59 10.73 -2.34 -2.38
N SER A 60 9.84 -1.78 -1.57
CA SER A 60 8.62 -2.46 -1.10
C SER A 60 7.70 -2.81 -2.27
N ASP A 61 7.13 -4.00 -2.22
CA ASP A 61 6.15 -4.49 -3.19
C ASP A 61 4.71 -4.16 -2.79
N LEU A 62 4.47 -3.91 -1.50
CA LEU A 62 3.15 -3.64 -0.93
C LEU A 62 3.05 -2.19 -0.44
N PHE A 63 1.95 -1.53 -0.79
CA PHE A 63 1.66 -0.15 -0.42
C PHE A 63 0.28 -0.04 0.23
N ASP A 64 0.17 0.90 1.15
CA ASP A 64 -1.08 1.24 1.82
C ASP A 64 -1.97 2.08 0.87
N CYS A 65 -3.28 1.77 0.86
CA CYS A 65 -4.30 2.49 0.12
C CYS A 65 -5.52 2.69 1.01
N THR A 66 -6.00 3.93 1.09
CA THR A 66 -7.16 4.31 1.92
C THR A 66 -8.48 4.30 1.15
N SER A 67 -8.45 4.10 -0.17
CA SER A 67 -9.64 4.06 -1.01
C SER A 67 -10.36 2.73 -0.89
N LYS A 68 -11.45 2.68 -0.11
CA LYS A 68 -12.32 1.51 -0.05
C LYS A 68 -12.99 1.24 -1.41
N ARG A 69 -13.42 2.30 -2.09
CA ARG A 69 -14.11 2.23 -3.40
C ARG A 69 -13.27 1.52 -4.45
N LEU A 70 -11.96 1.74 -4.43
CA LEU A 70 -11.04 1.08 -5.34
C LEU A 70 -11.07 -0.46 -5.19
N PHE A 71 -11.17 -0.97 -3.95
CA PHE A 71 -11.29 -2.41 -3.63
C PHE A 71 -12.69 -2.99 -3.92
N GLU A 72 -13.71 -2.15 -4.05
CA GLU A 72 -15.05 -2.58 -4.49
C GLU A 72 -15.14 -2.66 -6.03
N MET A 73 -14.35 -1.86 -6.75
CA MET A 73 -14.41 -1.75 -8.22
C MET A 73 -13.39 -2.64 -8.97
N ILE A 74 -12.28 -2.98 -8.33
CA ILE A 74 -11.20 -3.75 -8.95
C ILE A 74 -11.13 -5.13 -8.29
N PRO A 75 -11.06 -6.21 -9.08
CA PRO A 75 -10.85 -7.55 -8.53
C PRO A 75 -9.59 -7.61 -7.66
N THR A 76 -9.76 -8.10 -6.43
CA THR A 76 -8.67 -8.35 -5.49
C THR A 76 -8.14 -9.78 -5.66
N GLN A 77 -6.94 -10.01 -5.14
CA GLN A 77 -6.35 -11.35 -5.05
C GLN A 77 -5.59 -11.51 -3.75
N GLN A 78 -5.54 -12.74 -3.23
CA GLN A 78 -4.72 -13.06 -2.07
C GLN A 78 -3.26 -13.25 -2.46
N ARG A 79 -2.37 -12.62 -1.69
CA ARG A 79 -0.92 -12.74 -1.83
C ARG A 79 -0.26 -12.81 -0.45
N LEU A 80 0.77 -13.63 -0.36
CA LEU A 80 1.63 -13.69 0.81
C LEU A 80 2.74 -12.64 0.71
N PHE A 81 3.00 -11.93 1.80
CA PHE A 81 4.04 -10.94 1.93
C PHE A 81 4.92 -11.21 3.15
N TRP A 82 6.19 -10.87 3.07
CA TRP A 82 7.14 -10.98 4.18
C TRP A 82 7.91 -9.67 4.35
N GLU A 83 8.31 -9.37 5.58
CA GLU A 83 9.08 -8.18 5.90
C GLU A 83 10.58 -8.49 5.78
N GLN A 84 11.25 -7.80 4.86
CA GLN A 84 12.70 -7.70 4.84
C GLN A 84 13.13 -6.67 5.87
N LEU A 85 14.11 -7.01 6.71
CA LEU A 85 14.57 -6.13 7.78
C LEU A 85 15.55 -5.06 7.28
N GLU A 86 16.47 -5.45 6.40
CA GLU A 86 17.52 -4.56 5.90
C GLU A 86 17.74 -4.75 4.40
N PRO A 87 17.58 -3.68 3.60
CA PRO A 87 16.73 -2.51 3.90
C PRO A 87 15.29 -2.92 4.24
N ARG A 88 14.61 -2.11 5.08
CA ARG A 88 13.25 -2.42 5.53
C ARG A 88 12.26 -2.32 4.37
N ALA A 89 11.68 -3.44 3.96
CA ALA A 89 10.74 -3.48 2.85
C ALA A 89 9.78 -4.67 2.94
N THR A 90 8.50 -4.44 2.61
CA THR A 90 7.52 -5.53 2.49
C THR A 90 7.63 -6.15 1.10
N LYS A 91 7.96 -7.43 1.01
CA LYS A 91 8.21 -8.13 -0.27
C LYS A 91 7.15 -9.18 -0.53
N VAL A 92 6.77 -9.36 -1.78
CA VAL A 92 5.86 -10.45 -2.16
C VAL A 92 6.58 -11.80 -2.08
N VAL A 93 5.91 -12.83 -1.57
CA VAL A 93 6.43 -14.19 -1.57
C VAL A 93 6.44 -14.73 -3.01
N THR A 94 7.58 -15.28 -3.40
CA THR A 94 7.80 -15.95 -4.68
C THR A 94 8.27 -17.39 -4.46
N THR A 95 8.40 -18.16 -5.54
CA THR A 95 8.97 -19.50 -5.49
C THR A 95 10.39 -19.50 -4.91
N ARG A 96 11.17 -18.46 -5.21
CA ARG A 96 12.56 -18.27 -4.76
C ARG A 96 12.70 -17.72 -3.35
N THR A 97 11.60 -17.31 -2.71
CA THR A 97 11.65 -16.79 -1.34
C THR A 97 12.11 -17.89 -0.36
N PRO A 98 13.05 -17.61 0.57
CA PRO A 98 13.50 -18.56 1.58
C PRO A 98 12.35 -19.15 2.41
N ALA A 99 12.50 -20.40 2.86
CA ALA A 99 11.45 -21.11 3.59
C ALA A 99 11.10 -20.42 4.92
N GLU A 100 12.08 -19.82 5.59
CA GLU A 100 11.88 -19.04 6.82
C GLU A 100 10.98 -17.82 6.58
N CYS A 101 11.27 -17.02 5.54
CA CYS A 101 10.47 -15.86 5.16
C CYS A 101 9.04 -16.25 4.75
N LYS A 102 8.86 -17.42 4.12
CA LYS A 102 7.54 -17.96 3.79
C LYS A 102 6.73 -18.29 5.05
N ARG A 103 7.37 -18.85 6.08
CA ARG A 103 6.69 -19.19 7.34
C ARG A 103 6.26 -17.96 8.12
N SER A 104 7.03 -16.88 8.05
CA SER A 104 6.70 -15.59 8.68
C SER A 104 5.86 -14.67 7.79
N SER A 105 5.30 -15.19 6.69
CA SER A 105 4.53 -14.37 5.74
C SER A 105 3.09 -14.15 6.18
N THR A 106 2.54 -12.98 5.86
CA THR A 106 1.14 -12.63 6.07
C THR A 106 0.38 -12.72 4.76
N ASN A 107 -0.85 -13.25 4.79
CA ASN A 107 -1.74 -13.28 3.64
C ASN A 107 -2.57 -12.00 3.62
N GLU A 108 -2.55 -11.29 2.50
CA GLU A 108 -3.22 -10.00 2.33
C GLU A 108 -4.11 -10.04 1.08
N ASP A 109 -5.33 -9.50 1.19
CA ASP A 109 -6.17 -9.21 0.03
C ASP A 109 -5.70 -7.91 -0.62
N VAL A 110 -5.23 -8.01 -1.86
CA VAL A 110 -4.54 -6.89 -2.53
C VAL A 110 -5.05 -6.65 -3.95
N ILE A 111 -4.93 -5.40 -4.40
CA ILE A 111 -5.02 -5.04 -5.81
C ILE A 111 -3.64 -5.07 -6.44
N GLN A 112 -3.51 -5.73 -7.58
CA GLN A 112 -2.26 -5.76 -8.34
C GLN A 112 -2.16 -4.60 -9.32
N ILE A 113 -1.12 -3.79 -9.18
CA ILE A 113 -0.71 -2.82 -10.19
C ILE A 113 0.31 -3.50 -11.11
N THR A 114 0.01 -3.55 -12.41
CA THR A 114 0.89 -4.17 -13.40
C THR A 114 1.51 -3.10 -14.28
N TYR A 115 2.84 -3.07 -14.32
CA TYR A 115 3.63 -2.12 -15.08
C TYR A 115 4.23 -2.79 -16.33
N LYS A 116 4.98 -2.01 -17.11
CA LYS A 116 5.75 -2.54 -18.26
C LYS A 116 6.73 -3.63 -17.79
N ALA A 117 7.08 -4.53 -18.71
CA ALA A 117 7.96 -5.68 -18.45
C ALA A 117 7.45 -6.61 -17.31
N ASN A 118 6.13 -6.65 -17.09
CA ASN A 118 5.48 -7.50 -16.09
C ASN A 118 5.97 -7.27 -14.66
N ARG A 119 6.52 -6.09 -14.36
CA ARG A 119 6.79 -5.66 -12.98
C ARG A 119 5.45 -5.42 -12.29
N LYS A 120 5.35 -5.85 -11.03
CA LYS A 120 4.11 -5.80 -10.25
C LYS A 120 4.38 -5.13 -8.91
N LYS A 121 3.43 -4.32 -8.48
CA LYS A 121 3.31 -3.82 -7.11
C LYS A 121 1.87 -4.07 -6.63
N PHE A 122 1.64 -3.95 -5.34
CA PHE A 122 0.39 -4.34 -4.71
C PHE A 122 -0.11 -3.24 -3.78
N LEU A 123 -1.42 -3.03 -3.76
CA LEU A 123 -2.07 -2.17 -2.79
C LEU A 123 -2.83 -3.04 -1.80
N ARG A 124 -2.69 -2.77 -0.51
CA ARG A 124 -3.61 -3.26 0.53
C ARG A 124 -4.49 -2.13 1.03
N TYR A 125 -5.70 -2.48 1.43
CA TYR A 125 -6.60 -1.52 2.03
C TYR A 125 -6.21 -1.28 3.49
N THR A 126 -5.94 -0.03 3.83
CA THR A 126 -5.64 0.40 5.19
C THR A 126 -6.60 1.51 5.56
N THR A 127 -7.30 1.36 6.70
CA THR A 127 -8.10 2.47 7.22
C THR A 127 -7.14 3.57 7.67
N ALA A 128 -7.42 4.84 7.31
CA ALA A 128 -6.57 6.00 7.59
C ALA A 128 -6.16 6.16 9.07
N ARG A 129 -6.83 5.43 9.97
CA ARG A 129 -6.54 5.39 11.41
C ARG A 129 -5.21 4.72 11.75
N LEU A 130 -4.59 3.92 10.86
CA LEU A 130 -3.34 3.20 11.15
C LEU A 130 -2.07 3.91 10.68
N ASP A 131 -2.14 4.79 9.67
CA ASP A 131 -0.98 5.58 9.24
C ASP A 131 -0.53 6.57 10.31
N GLN A 132 -1.47 7.06 11.14
CA GLN A 132 -1.17 7.90 12.30
C GLN A 132 -0.34 7.18 13.38
N PHE A 133 -0.37 5.84 13.43
CA PHE A 133 0.41 5.08 14.41
C PHE A 133 1.72 4.51 13.86
N ARG A 134 1.91 4.48 12.53
CA ARG A 134 3.14 3.93 11.93
C ARG A 134 4.31 4.92 11.95
N PHE A 135 4.05 6.22 12.13
CA PHE A 135 5.04 7.29 12.01
C PHE A 135 5.48 8.01 13.29
N GLN A 136 5.11 7.55 14.49
CA GLN A 136 5.64 8.14 15.73
C GLN A 136 5.88 7.08 16.82
N MET A 137 6.93 6.29 16.67
CA MET A 137 7.64 5.73 17.82
C MET A 137 9.13 5.94 17.56
N PRO A 138 9.81 6.84 18.30
CA PRO A 138 11.27 6.91 18.30
C PRO A 138 11.82 5.55 18.73
N ASP A 139 12.81 5.03 18.01
CA ASP A 139 13.30 3.65 18.09
C ASP A 139 13.67 3.18 19.52
N ASP A 140 14.06 4.11 20.39
CA ASP A 140 14.43 3.83 21.78
C ASP A 140 13.23 3.53 22.70
N ASN A 141 12.05 4.10 22.42
CA ASN A 141 10.86 3.92 23.25
C ASN A 141 10.07 2.65 22.89
N THR A 142 10.24 2.13 21.67
CA THR A 142 9.56 0.91 21.20
C THR A 142 10.03 -0.31 21.99
N ARG A 143 11.33 -0.38 22.33
CA ARG A 143 11.88 -1.49 23.13
C ARG A 143 11.38 -1.46 24.57
N ALA A 144 11.25 -0.27 25.16
CA ALA A 144 10.70 -0.09 26.50
C ALA A 144 9.21 -0.44 26.55
N PHE A 145 8.44 -0.02 25.54
CA PHE A 145 7.01 -0.34 25.44
C PHE A 145 6.75 -1.85 25.31
N TRP A 146 7.42 -2.53 24.37
CA TRP A 146 7.25 -3.97 24.19
C TRP A 146 7.78 -4.77 25.39
N LYS A 147 8.82 -4.30 26.07
CA LYS A 147 9.31 -4.90 27.32
C LYS A 147 8.30 -4.74 28.46
N ALA A 148 7.72 -3.56 28.61
CA ALA A 148 6.68 -3.30 29.62
C ALA A 148 5.41 -4.12 29.36
N LEU A 149 4.99 -4.25 28.09
CA LEU A 149 3.85 -5.08 27.71
C LEU A 149 4.10 -6.56 28.04
N ALA A 150 5.30 -7.07 27.71
CA ALA A 150 5.69 -8.45 28.01
C ALA A 150 5.87 -8.72 29.51
N GLU A 151 6.15 -7.71 30.33
CA GLU A 151 6.19 -7.81 31.79
C GLU A 151 4.79 -7.76 32.42
N LEU A 152 3.85 -7.03 31.80
CA LEU A 152 2.45 -6.96 32.22
C LEU A 152 1.72 -8.28 31.98
N GLU A 153 1.95 -8.93 30.84
CA GLU A 153 1.41 -10.26 30.53
C GLU A 153 1.96 -11.36 31.45
N ARG A 154 3.10 -11.11 32.12
CA ARG A 154 3.71 -12.03 33.11
C ARG A 154 3.30 -11.72 34.56
N GLY A 155 2.35 -10.79 34.78
CA GLY A 155 1.77 -10.52 36.09
C GLY A 155 2.73 -9.89 37.10
N LYS A 156 3.78 -9.18 36.66
CA LYS A 156 4.65 -8.44 37.58
C LYS A 156 4.12 -7.02 37.82
N PRO A 157 4.13 -6.52 39.07
CA PRO A 157 3.73 -5.14 39.35
C PRO A 157 4.75 -4.16 38.75
N LEU A 158 4.25 -3.13 38.06
CA LEU A 158 5.02 -2.03 37.48
C LEU A 158 5.69 -1.24 38.61
N GLU A 159 7.00 -1.44 38.82
CA GLU A 159 7.80 -0.46 39.56
C GLU A 159 7.96 0.79 38.70
N SER A 160 7.69 1.93 39.31
CA SER A 160 7.55 3.25 38.69
C SER A 160 8.76 3.64 37.82
N CYS A 161 8.55 3.72 36.51
CA CYS A 161 9.44 4.41 35.58
C CYS A 161 9.44 5.91 35.91
N THR A 162 10.45 6.41 36.63
CA THR A 162 10.71 7.84 36.73
C THR A 162 11.32 8.33 35.42
N PHE A 163 10.53 9.02 34.60
CA PHE A 163 11.04 9.83 33.50
C PHE A 163 11.71 11.09 34.07
N LYS A 164 13.04 11.19 33.98
CA LYS A 164 13.73 12.48 34.13
C LYS A 164 13.55 13.28 32.85
N ALA A 165 12.78 14.35 32.92
CA ALA A 165 12.74 15.37 31.88
C ALA A 165 14.08 16.13 31.86
N ILE A 166 14.74 16.15 30.70
CA ILE A 166 15.91 16.99 30.44
C ILE A 166 15.39 18.39 30.10
N ARG A 167 15.90 19.40 30.81
CA ARG A 167 15.65 20.83 30.58
C ARG A 167 16.50 21.36 29.43
#